data_AF-A0A7M5XNC8-F1
#
_entry.id   AF-A0A7M5XNC8-F1
#
_cell.length_a   1.000
_cell.length_b   1.000
_cell.length_c   1.000
_cell.angle_alpha   90.00
_cell.angle_beta   90.00
_cell.angle_gamma   90.00
#
_symmetry.space_group_name_H-M   'P 1'
#
loop_
_entity.id
_entity.type
_entity.pdbx_description
1 polymer ?
#
loop_
_entity_poly.entity_id
_entity_poly.type
_entity_poly.pdbx_seq_one_letter_code
_entity_poly.pdbx_strand_id
1 'polypeptide(L)'
;MAASRDYDHNNTNGYSSSSSNEDENAGYPFDFLETDFQCIICTMVIRGFTELPCGHAGCKFCIEKWEKQKVACCECQESYDKTKKQESRYNDRKIKHERQARCKQHEQGCTWQGSIADYKDQHRKRCGFRNVRCRLCNQKVDHQEKEGHKLTCTHRLVNCTTCGAQYSFINKKKHEDEECKLPCDYYQYGCHEKVCKPNMERHLANSARRHIELVKAHYEKLISGKDKKITELKTTVNLQSEHITELTTQLERTKLPMATSSSSPTVKPAVKPKSFLRTFFERKNDKQQQQQQQQATNSFQPASSPTVEQTVEPKTLPRPPIRIYEQEEDKQQQQPTKPIRPASAKWDGQKIHELVFQGETLTFVDVWKILKEKKFKKFGEIFQQNPNIVNSLRDGYDGKTLLMLAVYEDRFDVFVHLMEYPQDFSLVNNNGWNVLHFVGRYGTARYLEMFDQQTIKMLINGRNIYNETPLHYAAHYNKHDVIRWLLAKGANHELKNKDGQRPDEQRACGGVTKEIFRSFRSS
;
A
#
# COMPACT_ATOMS: atom_id res chain seq x y z
N MET A 1 46.56 8.16 44.63
CA MET A 1 46.65 8.61 43.21
C MET A 1 46.49 7.40 42.30
N ALA A 2 46.14 7.62 41.03
CA ALA A 2 45.69 6.57 40.12
C ALA A 2 46.82 5.65 39.61
N ALA A 3 46.43 4.44 39.20
CA ALA A 3 47.08 3.67 38.15
C ALA A 3 45.98 2.96 37.34
N SER A 4 46.03 3.14 36.02
CA SER A 4 44.95 2.77 35.08
C SER A 4 45.40 1.65 34.13
N ARG A 5 44.51 1.33 33.17
CA ARG A 5 44.70 0.55 31.94
C ARG A 5 44.40 -0.94 32.08
N ASP A 6 43.42 -1.52 31.39
CA ASP A 6 43.01 -1.55 29.96
C ASP A 6 43.35 -2.96 29.44
N TYR A 7 42.36 -3.70 28.94
CA TYR A 7 42.61 -4.72 27.91
C TYR A 7 41.36 -4.95 27.08
N ASP A 8 41.57 -5.29 25.81
CA ASP A 8 40.63 -5.01 24.74
C ASP A 8 40.23 -6.26 23.92
N HIS A 9 39.11 -6.15 23.22
CA HIS A 9 38.72 -6.88 21.99
C HIS A 9 38.35 -8.39 21.97
N ASN A 10 37.08 -8.63 21.62
CA ASN A 10 36.55 -9.48 20.54
C ASN A 10 37.09 -10.92 20.28
N ASN A 11 36.21 -11.92 20.42
CA ASN A 11 35.89 -12.83 19.30
C ASN A 11 34.47 -13.45 19.43
N THR A 12 34.08 -14.25 18.44
CA THR A 12 32.70 -14.52 17.99
C THR A 12 32.19 -15.95 18.27
N ASN A 13 30.87 -16.13 18.02
CA ASN A 13 30.09 -17.37 17.86
C ASN A 13 29.40 -18.00 19.09
N GLY A 14 28.19 -18.50 18.82
CA GLY A 14 27.65 -19.69 19.48
C GLY A 14 26.66 -19.47 20.64
N TYR A 15 25.37 -19.51 20.31
CA TYR A 15 24.25 -19.87 21.18
C TYR A 15 24.55 -20.23 22.66
N SER A 16 24.21 -19.33 23.59
CA SER A 16 23.63 -19.77 24.86
C SER A 16 22.67 -18.74 25.43
N SER A 17 21.50 -19.21 25.83
CA SER A 17 20.56 -18.49 26.67
C SER A 17 21.13 -18.41 28.09
N SER A 18 21.93 -17.38 28.39
CA SER A 18 22.42 -17.11 29.74
C SER A 18 21.52 -16.10 30.44
N SER A 19 20.65 -16.63 31.30
CA SER A 19 20.25 -15.89 32.50
C SER A 19 21.52 -15.53 33.26
N SER A 20 21.70 -14.25 33.59
CA SER A 20 22.79 -13.82 34.47
C SER A 20 22.51 -14.32 35.89
N ASN A 21 23.09 -15.46 36.25
CA ASN A 21 22.92 -16.14 37.55
C ASN A 21 23.61 -15.39 38.73
N GLU A 22 23.89 -14.10 38.56
CA GLU A 22 24.48 -13.24 39.61
C GLU A 22 23.43 -12.77 40.63
N ASP A 23 22.15 -12.69 40.23
CA ASP A 23 21.01 -12.35 41.10
C ASP A 23 20.63 -13.49 42.08
N GLU A 24 21.21 -14.69 41.96
CA GLU A 24 20.70 -15.88 42.66
C GLU A 24 21.25 -16.11 44.08
N ASN A 25 22.27 -15.37 44.52
CA ASN A 25 22.96 -15.61 45.80
C ASN A 25 22.88 -14.47 46.83
N ALA A 26 22.32 -13.31 46.47
CA ALA A 26 22.06 -12.23 47.42
C ALA A 26 20.64 -12.31 48.00
N GLY A 27 20.31 -11.37 48.91
CA GLY A 27 18.94 -11.14 49.36
C GLY A 27 18.00 -10.73 48.22
N TYR A 28 16.71 -10.58 48.49
CA TYR A 28 15.76 -10.24 47.42
C TYR A 28 15.76 -8.72 47.12
N PRO A 29 15.87 -8.29 45.85
CA PRO A 29 15.94 -6.88 45.45
C PRO A 29 14.54 -6.24 45.43
N PHE A 30 14.09 -5.70 46.57
CA PHE A 30 12.78 -5.05 46.71
C PHE A 30 12.83 -3.80 47.59
N ASP A 31 12.23 -2.72 47.08
CA ASP A 31 12.19 -1.44 47.77
C ASP A 31 10.93 -1.33 48.64
N PHE A 32 11.18 -1.30 49.95
CA PHE A 32 10.24 -1.48 51.07
C PHE A 32 9.72 -2.92 51.25
N LEU A 33 10.44 -3.63 52.13
CA LEU A 33 9.81 -4.35 53.24
C LEU A 33 10.08 -3.60 54.55
N GLU A 34 9.28 -3.91 55.57
CA GLU A 34 9.56 -3.56 56.97
C GLU A 34 11.03 -3.82 57.30
N THR A 35 11.68 -2.88 57.99
CA THR A 35 13.12 -2.85 58.27
C THR A 35 13.68 -4.14 58.86
N ASP A 36 12.83 -4.84 59.61
CA ASP A 36 13.10 -6.04 60.40
C ASP A 36 13.52 -7.27 59.55
N PHE A 37 13.36 -7.20 58.22
CA PHE A 37 13.75 -8.26 57.28
C PHE A 37 14.86 -7.84 56.30
N GLN A 38 15.56 -6.73 56.56
CA GLN A 38 16.71 -6.31 55.75
C GLN A 38 18.01 -6.96 56.25
N CYS A 39 18.84 -7.44 55.32
CA CYS A 39 20.10 -8.07 55.67
C CYS A 39 21.17 -7.02 55.98
N ILE A 40 21.74 -7.08 57.18
CA ILE A 40 22.85 -6.23 57.67
C ILE A 40 24.11 -6.17 56.77
N ILE A 41 24.26 -7.06 55.78
CA ILE A 41 25.41 -7.08 54.86
C ILE A 41 25.04 -6.58 53.46
N CYS A 42 23.94 -7.06 52.88
CA CYS A 42 23.58 -6.74 51.50
C CYS A 42 22.42 -5.76 51.36
N THR A 43 21.86 -5.26 52.47
CA THR A 43 20.68 -4.37 52.63
C THR A 43 19.36 -4.85 52.01
N MET A 44 19.42 -5.81 51.09
CA MET A 44 18.30 -6.52 50.50
C MET A 44 17.56 -7.40 51.51
N VAL A 45 16.33 -7.79 51.15
CA VAL A 45 15.47 -8.66 51.96
C VAL A 45 16.15 -10.01 52.24
N ILE A 46 16.13 -10.44 53.50
CA ILE A 46 16.79 -11.66 53.98
C ILE A 46 16.32 -12.91 53.22
N ARG A 47 17.29 -13.73 52.80
CA ARG A 47 17.10 -15.06 52.20
C ARG A 47 17.89 -16.12 52.96
N GLY A 48 17.21 -17.15 53.45
CA GLY A 48 17.75 -18.07 54.44
C GLY A 48 18.04 -17.32 55.74
N PHE A 49 17.00 -16.96 56.48
CA PHE A 49 17.15 -16.11 57.67
C PHE A 49 18.08 -16.75 58.69
N THR A 50 19.18 -16.06 58.98
CA THR A 50 20.21 -16.48 59.92
C THR A 50 20.40 -15.36 60.93
N GLU A 51 20.18 -15.67 62.21
CA GLU A 51 20.29 -14.72 63.31
C GLU A 51 21.60 -14.97 64.09
N LEU A 52 22.37 -13.91 64.30
CA LEU A 52 23.57 -13.94 65.12
C LEU A 52 23.19 -13.83 66.61
N PRO A 53 24.00 -14.33 67.56
CA PRO A 53 23.68 -14.28 68.98
C PRO A 53 23.44 -12.87 69.56
N CYS A 54 23.88 -11.82 68.85
CA CYS A 54 23.65 -10.42 69.16
C CYS A 54 22.32 -9.85 68.62
N GLY A 55 21.41 -10.70 68.12
CA GLY A 55 20.11 -10.33 67.54
C GLY A 55 20.14 -9.78 66.11
N HIS A 56 21.33 -9.51 65.55
CA HIS A 56 21.46 -9.03 64.17
C HIS A 56 21.26 -10.16 63.16
N ALA A 57 20.42 -9.92 62.15
CA ALA A 57 19.99 -10.94 61.18
C ALA A 57 20.45 -10.65 59.75
N GLY A 58 20.68 -11.71 58.96
CA GLY A 58 21.12 -11.59 57.58
C GLY A 58 20.78 -12.80 56.71
N CYS A 59 21.05 -12.67 55.41
CA CYS A 59 20.98 -13.79 54.47
C CYS A 59 22.05 -14.83 54.84
N LYS A 60 21.68 -16.12 54.85
CA LYS A 60 22.58 -17.24 55.11
C LYS A 60 23.89 -17.13 54.33
N PHE A 61 23.81 -16.95 53.02
CA PHE A 61 24.98 -16.80 52.14
C PHE A 61 25.85 -15.58 52.49
N CYS A 62 25.24 -14.46 52.87
CA CYS A 62 26.00 -13.25 53.24
C CYS A 62 26.78 -13.46 54.54
N ILE A 63 26.13 -14.02 55.57
CA ILE A 63 26.79 -14.34 56.85
C ILE A 63 27.87 -15.41 56.65
N GLU A 64 27.59 -16.50 55.94
CA GLU A 64 28.57 -17.55 55.61
C GLU A 64 29.77 -17.02 54.82
N LYS A 65 29.56 -16.02 53.95
CA LYS A 65 30.65 -15.36 53.21
C LYS A 65 31.48 -14.43 54.10
N TRP A 66 30.83 -13.66 54.98
CA TRP A 66 31.49 -12.76 55.94
C TRP A 66 32.33 -13.54 56.96
N GLU A 67 31.81 -14.66 57.45
CA GLU A 67 32.47 -15.57 58.40
C GLU A 67 33.75 -16.25 57.88
N LYS A 68 34.01 -16.20 56.57
CA LYS A 68 35.28 -16.62 55.97
C LYS A 68 36.38 -15.57 56.16
N GLN A 69 36.01 -14.33 56.45
CA GLN A 69 36.91 -13.20 56.69
C GLN A 69 37.04 -12.90 58.18
N LYS A 70 35.92 -12.79 58.91
CA LYS A 70 35.92 -12.46 60.35
C LYS A 70 34.73 -13.12 61.05
N VAL A 71 34.96 -13.74 62.21
CA VAL A 71 33.91 -14.35 63.05
C VAL A 71 33.40 -13.31 64.06
N ALA A 72 32.80 -12.26 63.52
CA ALA A 72 32.19 -11.18 64.31
C ALA A 72 31.00 -10.59 63.54
N CYS A 73 30.03 -10.01 64.26
CA CYS A 73 28.92 -9.29 63.63
C CYS A 73 29.47 -8.14 62.77
N CYS A 74 28.89 -7.89 61.60
CA CYS A 74 29.29 -6.75 60.77
C CYS A 74 28.80 -5.40 61.34
N GLU A 75 27.72 -5.43 62.13
CA GLU A 75 27.09 -4.24 62.71
C GLU A 75 27.72 -3.89 64.08
N CYS A 76 27.47 -4.70 65.13
CA CYS A 76 27.98 -4.44 66.48
C CYS A 76 29.44 -4.88 66.72
N GLN A 77 30.10 -5.51 65.74
CA GLN A 77 31.48 -6.02 65.82
C GLN A 77 31.78 -7.08 66.90
N GLU A 78 30.78 -7.53 67.66
CA GLU A 78 30.92 -8.59 68.66
C GLU A 78 31.33 -9.93 68.03
N SER A 79 32.30 -10.61 68.65
CA SER A 79 32.70 -11.96 68.30
C SER A 79 31.70 -12.98 68.84
N TYR A 80 31.46 -14.06 68.08
CA TYR A 80 30.49 -15.09 68.45
C TYR A 80 30.95 -16.49 68.07
N ASP A 81 30.33 -17.48 68.72
CA ASP A 81 30.51 -18.90 68.40
C ASP A 81 29.60 -19.30 67.23
N LYS A 82 30.20 -19.84 66.16
CA LYS A 82 29.48 -20.25 64.94
C LYS A 82 28.42 -21.33 65.19
N THR A 83 28.55 -22.10 66.26
CA THR A 83 27.60 -23.16 66.64
C THR A 83 26.33 -22.63 67.31
N LYS A 84 26.36 -21.38 67.81
CA LYS A 84 25.26 -20.75 68.57
C LYS A 84 24.35 -19.86 67.73
N LYS A 85 24.48 -19.88 66.40
CA LYS A 85 23.54 -19.21 65.50
C LYS A 85 22.15 -19.81 65.68
N GLN A 86 21.12 -18.97 65.66
CA GLN A 86 19.75 -19.47 65.66
C GLN A 86 19.28 -19.64 64.21
N GLU A 87 18.85 -20.86 63.87
CA GLU A 87 18.01 -21.06 62.70
C GLU A 87 16.65 -20.40 62.98
N SER A 88 16.20 -19.56 62.04
CA SER A 88 15.11 -18.62 62.33
C SER A 88 13.76 -19.29 62.59
N ARG A 89 12.97 -18.69 63.48
CA ARG A 89 11.52 -18.92 63.57
C ARG A 89 10.77 -18.49 62.28
N TYR A 90 11.35 -17.60 61.49
CA TYR A 90 10.83 -17.15 60.21
C TYR A 90 11.34 -18.04 59.08
N ASN A 91 10.52 -19.01 58.66
CA ASN A 91 10.86 -19.79 57.47
C ASN A 91 10.77 -18.94 56.19
N ASP A 92 11.62 -19.25 55.21
CA ASP A 92 11.71 -18.56 53.91
C ASP A 92 10.36 -18.52 53.16
N ARG A 93 9.44 -19.45 53.47
CA ARG A 93 8.10 -19.53 52.88
C ARG A 93 7.18 -18.43 53.42
N LYS A 94 7.20 -18.14 54.71
CA LYS A 94 6.48 -17.01 55.32
C LYS A 94 6.94 -15.68 54.74
N ILE A 95 8.25 -15.43 54.69
CA ILE A 95 8.81 -14.22 54.09
C ILE A 95 8.42 -14.09 52.61
N LYS A 96 8.32 -15.20 51.85
CA LYS A 96 7.89 -15.17 50.44
C LYS A 96 6.41 -14.84 50.21
N HIS A 97 5.52 -15.25 51.12
CA HIS A 97 4.07 -15.22 50.91
C HIS A 97 3.32 -14.20 51.78
N GLU A 98 3.74 -13.99 53.02
CA GLU A 98 3.06 -13.13 54.00
C GLU A 98 3.52 -11.66 53.90
N ARG A 99 4.65 -11.40 53.25
CA ARG A 99 5.29 -10.07 53.17
C ARG A 99 5.12 -9.43 51.80
N GLN A 100 4.73 -8.15 51.79
CA GLN A 100 4.45 -7.39 50.56
C GLN A 100 5.69 -6.67 50.05
N ALA A 101 6.09 -6.95 48.81
CA ALA A 101 7.11 -6.23 48.07
C ALA A 101 6.49 -5.38 46.97
N ARG A 102 7.18 -4.31 46.56
CA ARG A 102 6.86 -3.54 45.35
C ARG A 102 7.78 -3.91 44.19
N CYS A 103 7.36 -3.55 42.98
CA CYS A 103 8.17 -3.78 41.79
C CYS A 103 9.45 -2.92 41.79
N LYS A 104 10.59 -3.47 41.35
CA LYS A 104 11.86 -2.72 41.17
C LYS A 104 11.74 -1.55 40.17
N GLN A 105 10.68 -1.52 39.37
CA GLN A 105 10.37 -0.42 38.45
C GLN A 105 9.28 0.52 38.99
N HIS A 106 9.04 0.54 40.30
CA HIS A 106 8.05 1.43 40.92
C HIS A 106 8.34 2.92 40.65
N GLU A 107 9.60 3.34 40.74
CA GLU A 107 10.03 4.71 40.39
C GLU A 107 9.77 5.08 38.93
N GLN A 108 9.70 4.09 38.04
CA GLN A 108 9.38 4.26 36.63
C GLN A 108 7.86 4.24 36.36
N GLY A 109 7.03 4.11 37.39
CA GLY A 109 5.56 4.10 37.30
C GLY A 109 4.90 2.74 37.55
N CYS A 110 5.64 1.69 37.92
CA CYS A 110 5.05 0.39 38.18
C CYS A 110 4.37 0.30 39.56
N THR A 111 3.05 0.46 39.58
CA THR A 111 2.20 0.44 40.80
C THR A 111 2.00 -0.95 41.43
N TRP A 112 2.70 -1.99 40.99
CA TRP A 112 2.49 -3.34 41.52
C TRP A 112 3.09 -3.52 42.91
N GLN A 113 2.27 -4.07 43.80
CA GLN A 113 2.59 -4.49 45.17
C GLN A 113 1.95 -5.86 45.43
N GLY A 114 2.67 -6.78 46.08
CA GLY A 114 2.19 -8.15 46.32
C GLY A 114 3.26 -9.04 46.94
N SER A 115 3.01 -10.35 47.03
CA SER A 115 3.98 -11.27 47.65
C SER A 115 5.25 -11.43 46.82
N ILE A 116 6.39 -11.71 47.47
CA ILE A 116 7.67 -11.98 46.79
C ILE A 116 7.56 -13.19 45.85
N ALA A 117 6.72 -14.19 46.20
CA ALA A 117 6.42 -15.32 45.33
C ALA A 117 5.72 -14.86 44.04
N ASP A 118 4.62 -14.09 44.17
CA ASP A 118 3.87 -13.57 43.01
C ASP A 118 4.73 -12.67 42.12
N TYR A 119 5.67 -11.90 42.72
CA TYR A 119 6.63 -11.14 41.96
C TYR A 119 7.46 -12.03 41.03
N LYS A 120 8.09 -13.08 41.58
CA LYS A 120 8.98 -13.95 40.81
C LYS A 120 8.26 -14.75 39.74
N ASP A 121 7.11 -15.32 40.09
CA ASP A 121 6.42 -16.26 39.22
C ASP A 121 5.58 -15.57 38.15
N GLN A 122 4.93 -14.46 38.50
CA GLN A 122 3.97 -13.76 37.65
C GLN A 122 4.44 -12.38 37.21
N HIS A 123 4.70 -11.46 38.16
CA HIS A 123 4.89 -10.04 37.83
C HIS A 123 6.17 -9.78 37.04
N ARG A 124 7.33 -10.30 37.46
CA ARG A 124 8.65 -10.10 36.80
C ARG A 124 8.61 -10.43 35.30
N LYS A 125 7.78 -11.39 34.89
CA LYS A 125 7.63 -11.81 33.49
C LYS A 125 6.70 -10.87 32.70
N ARG A 126 5.66 -10.33 33.36
CA ARG A 126 4.57 -9.54 32.77
C ARG A 126 4.70 -8.01 32.93
N CYS A 127 5.60 -7.53 33.79
CA CYS A 127 5.80 -6.11 34.08
C CYS A 127 6.02 -5.29 32.79
N GLY A 128 5.20 -4.26 32.57
CA GLY A 128 5.30 -3.36 31.41
C GLY A 128 6.58 -2.52 31.41
N PHE A 129 7.05 -2.11 32.59
CA PHE A 129 8.26 -1.32 32.79
C PHE A 129 9.56 -2.17 32.77
N ARG A 130 9.46 -3.50 32.60
CA ARG A 130 10.64 -4.35 32.50
C ARG A 130 11.48 -3.95 31.29
N ASN A 131 12.71 -3.54 31.54
CA ASN A 131 13.68 -3.25 30.48
C ASN A 131 14.01 -4.50 29.65
N VAL A 132 13.93 -4.39 28.32
CA VAL A 132 14.29 -5.41 27.33
C VAL A 132 15.15 -4.79 26.22
N ARG A 133 16.05 -5.56 25.60
CA ARG A 133 16.89 -5.07 24.49
C ARG A 133 16.22 -5.30 23.13
N CYS A 134 16.28 -4.31 22.25
CA CYS A 134 15.90 -4.46 20.85
C CYS A 134 16.87 -5.38 20.11
N ARG A 135 16.36 -6.32 19.30
CA ARG A 135 17.20 -7.26 18.53
C ARG A 135 17.94 -6.63 17.34
N LEU A 136 17.57 -5.41 16.92
CA LEU A 136 18.11 -4.77 15.72
C LEU A 136 19.11 -3.64 16.04
N CYS A 137 18.86 -2.85 17.09
CA CYS A 137 19.74 -1.75 17.51
C CYS A 137 20.33 -1.92 18.94
N ASN A 138 20.04 -3.03 19.64
CA ASN A 138 20.49 -3.32 21.01
C ASN A 138 20.05 -2.32 22.10
N GLN A 139 19.29 -1.28 21.75
CA GLN A 139 18.75 -0.29 22.69
C GLN A 139 17.88 -0.96 23.77
N LYS A 140 18.05 -0.54 25.03
CA LYS A 140 17.16 -0.90 26.15
C LYS A 140 15.87 -0.09 26.02
N VAL A 141 14.73 -0.77 26.09
CA VAL A 141 13.39 -0.18 26.05
C VAL A 141 12.48 -0.90 27.03
N ASP A 142 11.45 -0.23 27.52
CA ASP A 142 10.46 -0.86 28.40
C ASP A 142 9.61 -1.88 27.63
N HIS A 143 9.20 -2.95 28.31
CA HIS A 143 8.47 -4.06 27.70
C HIS A 143 7.13 -3.63 27.08
N GLN A 144 6.47 -2.63 27.66
CA GLN A 144 5.25 -2.01 27.13
C GLN A 144 5.51 -1.19 25.87
N GLU A 145 6.62 -0.44 25.83
CA GLU A 145 7.00 0.39 24.69
C GLU A 145 7.67 -0.40 23.56
N LYS A 146 8.06 -1.66 23.82
CA LYS A 146 8.71 -2.56 22.88
C LYS A 146 8.03 -2.63 21.51
N GLU A 147 6.70 -2.64 21.46
CA GLU A 147 5.97 -2.63 20.18
C GLU A 147 6.08 -1.26 19.49
N GLY A 148 6.03 -0.15 20.24
CA GLY A 148 6.29 1.21 19.76
C GLY A 148 7.72 1.41 19.22
N HIS A 149 8.71 0.86 19.92
CA HIS A 149 10.11 0.95 19.50
C HIS A 149 10.38 0.22 18.17
N LYS A 150 9.70 -0.90 17.86
CA LYS A 150 9.90 -1.61 16.56
C LYS A 150 9.60 -0.73 15.33
N LEU A 151 8.79 0.30 15.53
CA LEU A 151 8.26 1.21 14.50
C LEU A 151 9.23 2.36 14.27
N THR A 152 9.81 2.88 15.35
CA THR A 152 10.71 4.03 15.36
C THR A 152 12.18 3.62 15.22
N CYS A 153 12.52 2.35 15.51
CA CYS A 153 13.86 1.79 15.38
C CYS A 153 14.47 2.09 13.99
N THR A 154 15.63 2.74 14.00
CA THR A 154 16.40 3.12 12.80
C THR A 154 16.97 1.91 12.04
N HIS A 155 17.17 0.79 12.75
CA HIS A 155 17.61 -0.49 12.17
C HIS A 155 16.44 -1.40 11.73
N ARG A 156 15.18 -0.96 11.83
CA ARG A 156 14.04 -1.74 11.33
C ARG A 156 14.18 -2.00 9.83
N LEU A 157 13.83 -3.20 9.39
CA LEU A 157 13.80 -3.54 7.98
C LEU A 157 12.55 -2.92 7.32
N VAL A 158 12.76 -2.30 6.17
CA VAL A 158 11.71 -1.77 5.29
C VAL A 158 11.95 -2.26 3.87
N ASN A 159 10.91 -2.28 3.05
CA ASN A 159 10.97 -2.71 1.66
C ASN A 159 11.03 -1.48 0.74
N CYS A 160 11.84 -1.53 -0.30
CA CYS A 160 11.77 -0.56 -1.39
C CYS A 160 10.42 -0.66 -2.10
N THR A 161 9.68 0.45 -2.20
CA THR A 161 8.44 0.51 -2.99
C THR A 161 8.69 0.35 -4.49
N THR A 162 9.90 0.69 -4.96
CA THR A 162 10.23 0.74 -6.38
C THR A 162 10.91 -0.53 -6.91
N CYS A 163 11.79 -1.18 -6.12
CA CYS A 163 12.48 -2.42 -6.52
C CYS A 163 12.16 -3.65 -5.65
N GLY A 164 11.43 -3.51 -4.55
CA GLY A 164 11.06 -4.61 -3.64
C GLY A 164 12.15 -5.11 -2.69
N ALA A 165 13.41 -4.66 -2.81
CA ALA A 165 14.51 -5.09 -1.94
C ALA A 165 14.30 -4.67 -0.46
N GLN A 166 14.78 -5.48 0.48
CA GLN A 166 14.73 -5.17 1.91
C GLN A 166 16.02 -4.52 2.39
N TYR A 167 15.92 -3.47 3.21
CA TYR A 167 17.07 -2.78 3.81
C TYR A 167 16.69 -2.19 5.18
N SER A 168 17.68 -1.89 6.03
CA SER A 168 17.46 -1.18 7.30
C SER A 168 17.13 0.29 7.06
N PHE A 169 16.14 0.85 7.77
CA PHE A 169 15.63 2.21 7.54
C PHE A 169 16.71 3.31 7.48
N ILE A 170 17.77 3.21 8.29
CA ILE A 170 18.94 4.11 8.23
C ILE A 170 19.64 4.14 6.85
N ASN A 171 19.60 3.04 6.09
CA ASN A 171 20.17 2.93 4.75
C ASN A 171 19.20 3.34 3.64
N LYS A 172 17.99 3.85 3.97
CA LYS A 172 16.96 4.23 2.98
C LYS A 172 17.52 5.12 1.87
N LYS A 173 18.16 6.23 2.25
CA LYS A 173 18.68 7.22 1.30
C LYS A 173 19.76 6.60 0.41
N LYS A 174 20.73 5.89 0.99
CA LYS A 174 21.77 5.18 0.24
C LYS A 174 21.17 4.19 -0.76
N HIS A 175 20.14 3.44 -0.36
CA HIS A 175 19.46 2.53 -1.27
C HIS A 175 18.76 3.27 -2.41
N GLU A 176 17.99 4.32 -2.12
CA GLU A 176 17.24 5.11 -3.11
C GLU A 176 18.17 5.82 -4.12
N ASP A 177 19.33 6.32 -3.68
CA ASP A 177 20.28 7.07 -4.49
C ASP A 177 21.26 6.16 -5.27
N GLU A 178 21.82 5.12 -4.63
CA GLU A 178 22.97 4.36 -5.17
C GLU A 178 22.63 2.91 -5.59
N GLU A 179 21.76 2.21 -4.88
CA GLU A 179 21.58 0.75 -5.03
C GLU A 179 20.28 0.33 -5.76
N CYS A 180 19.25 1.20 -5.75
CA CYS A 180 17.93 0.94 -6.33
C CYS A 180 17.93 1.06 -7.86
N LYS A 181 18.28 -0.04 -8.53
CA LYS A 181 18.26 -0.14 -10.00
C LYS A 181 16.85 -0.39 -10.54
N LEU A 182 16.38 0.51 -11.41
CA LEU A 182 15.08 0.45 -12.07
C LEU A 182 15.24 0.10 -13.56
N PRO A 183 14.28 -0.62 -14.18
CA PRO A 183 14.31 -0.84 -15.62
C PRO A 183 14.23 0.50 -16.37
N CYS A 184 14.91 0.60 -17.51
CA CYS A 184 14.80 1.73 -18.42
C CYS A 184 13.35 1.92 -18.92
N ASP A 185 12.92 3.18 -19.13
CA ASP A 185 11.59 3.53 -19.66
C ASP A 185 11.30 2.86 -21.03
N TYR A 186 12.35 2.53 -21.78
CA TYR A 186 12.28 1.84 -23.07
C TYR A 186 12.33 0.30 -22.96
N TYR A 187 12.17 -0.28 -21.76
CA TYR A 187 12.19 -1.73 -21.53
C TYR A 187 11.19 -2.48 -22.39
N GLN A 188 9.97 -1.96 -22.54
CA GLN A 188 8.92 -2.54 -23.40
C GLN A 188 9.28 -2.57 -24.89
N TYR A 189 10.21 -1.72 -25.32
CA TYR A 189 10.73 -1.68 -26.70
C TYR A 189 12.04 -2.48 -26.88
N GLY A 190 12.56 -3.10 -25.81
CA GLY A 190 13.74 -3.97 -25.84
C GLY A 190 14.99 -3.44 -25.10
N CYS A 191 14.89 -2.33 -24.35
CA CYS A 191 16.02 -1.85 -23.55
C CYS A 191 16.04 -2.49 -22.15
N HIS A 192 16.77 -3.61 -22.00
CA HIS A 192 16.84 -4.36 -20.74
C HIS A 192 17.79 -3.80 -19.67
N GLU A 193 18.30 -2.57 -19.86
CA GLU A 193 19.18 -1.90 -18.90
C GLU A 193 18.46 -1.60 -17.57
N LYS A 194 19.21 -1.73 -16.47
CA LYS A 194 18.72 -1.43 -15.11
C LYS A 194 19.61 -0.38 -14.45
N VAL A 195 19.05 0.80 -14.23
CA VAL A 195 19.80 2.03 -13.90
C VAL A 195 19.26 2.64 -12.61
N CYS A 196 20.13 3.14 -11.74
CA CYS A 196 19.72 3.83 -10.52
C CYS A 196 19.05 5.17 -10.86
N LYS A 197 18.07 5.61 -10.07
CA LYS A 197 17.26 6.80 -10.35
C LYS A 197 18.08 8.06 -10.74
N PRO A 198 19.19 8.44 -10.03
CA PRO A 198 19.99 9.61 -10.41
C PRO A 198 20.74 9.48 -11.74
N ASN A 199 20.92 8.25 -12.23
CA ASN A 199 21.63 7.95 -13.47
C ASN A 199 20.70 7.74 -14.67
N MET A 200 19.38 7.74 -14.48
CA MET A 200 18.42 7.43 -15.55
C MET A 200 18.49 8.46 -16.68
N GLU A 201 18.48 9.76 -16.38
CA GLU A 201 18.59 10.82 -17.40
C GLU A 201 19.85 10.68 -18.26
N ARG A 202 20.99 10.37 -17.64
CA ARG A 202 22.26 10.13 -18.33
C ARG A 202 22.22 8.88 -19.22
N HIS A 203 21.58 7.81 -18.75
CA HIS A 203 21.38 6.61 -19.57
C HIS A 203 20.46 6.88 -20.77
N LEU A 204 19.35 7.59 -20.55
CA LEU A 204 18.39 7.97 -21.59
C LEU A 204 19.04 8.87 -22.66
N ALA A 205 19.84 9.86 -22.24
CA ALA A 205 20.59 10.73 -23.14
C ALA A 205 21.63 9.95 -23.97
N ASN A 206 22.48 9.16 -23.32
CA ASN A 206 23.52 8.38 -24.01
C ASN A 206 22.94 7.30 -24.95
N SER A 207 21.76 6.76 -24.62
CA SER A 207 21.10 5.69 -25.37
C SER A 207 20.01 6.20 -26.32
N ALA A 208 19.79 7.51 -26.43
CA ALA A 208 18.65 8.11 -27.12
C ALA A 208 18.48 7.60 -28.56
N ARG A 209 19.58 7.53 -29.33
CA ARG A 209 19.57 6.99 -30.69
C ARG A 209 19.12 5.53 -30.75
N ARG A 210 19.67 4.67 -29.86
CA ARG A 210 19.29 3.26 -29.75
C ARG A 210 17.82 3.11 -29.34
N HIS A 211 17.33 3.96 -28.43
CA HIS A 211 15.92 3.97 -28.02
C HIS A 211 14.98 4.36 -29.18
N ILE A 212 15.34 5.37 -29.98
CA ILE A 212 14.60 5.74 -31.19
C ILE A 212 14.57 4.59 -32.21
N GLU A 213 15.71 3.92 -32.43
CA GLU A 213 15.81 2.77 -33.33
C GLU A 213 14.95 1.57 -32.85
N LEU A 214 14.93 1.27 -31.55
CA LEU A 214 14.06 0.24 -30.95
C LEU A 214 12.56 0.57 -31.11
N VAL A 215 12.17 1.82 -30.84
CA VAL A 215 10.78 2.28 -31.02
C VAL A 215 10.36 2.23 -32.49
N LYS A 216 11.24 2.66 -33.40
CA LYS A 216 11.02 2.58 -34.85
C LYS A 216 10.79 1.13 -35.29
N ALA A 217 11.68 0.20 -34.92
CA ALA A 217 11.54 -1.21 -35.26
C ALA A 217 10.25 -1.85 -34.70
N HIS A 218 9.83 -1.45 -33.49
CA HIS A 218 8.55 -1.87 -32.91
C HIS A 218 7.35 -1.43 -33.77
N TYR A 219 7.31 -0.16 -34.18
CA TYR A 219 6.22 0.36 -35.01
C TYR A 219 6.25 -0.15 -36.45
N GLU A 220 7.42 -0.32 -37.07
CA GLU A 220 7.56 -0.93 -38.41
C GLU A 220 6.98 -2.36 -38.44
N LYS A 221 7.24 -3.15 -37.39
CA LYS A 221 6.66 -4.50 -37.24
C LYS A 221 5.13 -4.47 -37.11
N LEU A 222 4.58 -3.49 -36.38
CA LEU A 222 3.13 -3.30 -36.25
C LEU A 222 2.48 -2.85 -37.57
N ILE A 223 3.13 -1.96 -38.34
CA ILE A 223 2.65 -1.48 -39.64
C ILE A 223 2.65 -2.63 -40.65
N SER A 224 3.76 -3.38 -40.76
CA SER A 224 3.85 -4.56 -41.64
C SER A 224 2.78 -5.62 -41.33
N GLY A 225 2.44 -5.81 -40.04
CA GLY A 225 1.33 -6.69 -39.64
C GLY A 225 -0.04 -6.20 -40.11
N LYS A 226 -0.28 -4.87 -40.11
CA LYS A 226 -1.51 -4.27 -40.64
C LYS A 226 -1.57 -4.36 -42.17
N ASP A 227 -0.47 -4.12 -42.88
CA ASP A 227 -0.42 -4.18 -44.35
C ASP A 227 -0.74 -5.57 -44.89
N LYS A 228 -0.22 -6.63 -44.23
CA LYS A 228 -0.59 -8.02 -44.52
C LYS A 228 -2.10 -8.24 -44.38
N LYS A 229 -2.68 -7.80 -43.26
CA LYS A 229 -4.11 -7.95 -42.99
C LYS A 229 -5.00 -7.13 -43.93
N ILE A 230 -4.55 -5.94 -44.35
CA ILE A 230 -5.21 -5.15 -45.40
C ILE A 230 -5.17 -5.90 -46.74
N THR A 231 -4.07 -6.58 -47.05
CA THR A 231 -3.91 -7.35 -48.29
C THR A 231 -4.83 -8.58 -48.29
N GLU A 232 -4.90 -9.34 -47.19
CA GLU A 232 -5.85 -10.44 -46.99
C GLU A 232 -7.30 -9.97 -47.18
N LEU A 233 -7.69 -8.86 -46.54
CA LEU A 233 -9.03 -8.30 -46.68
C LEU A 233 -9.36 -7.89 -48.12
N LYS A 234 -8.40 -7.29 -48.86
CA LYS A 234 -8.56 -6.97 -50.28
C LYS A 234 -8.79 -8.23 -51.13
N THR A 235 -8.05 -9.32 -50.89
CA THR A 235 -8.27 -10.58 -51.62
C THR A 235 -9.66 -11.17 -51.37
N THR A 236 -10.15 -11.12 -50.12
CA THR A 236 -11.50 -11.59 -49.77
C THR A 236 -12.60 -10.74 -50.44
N VAL A 237 -12.45 -9.42 -50.46
CA VAL A 237 -13.40 -8.51 -51.13
C VAL A 237 -13.43 -8.77 -52.64
N ASN A 238 -12.28 -9.00 -53.28
CA ASN A 238 -12.21 -9.31 -54.71
C ASN A 238 -12.95 -10.62 -55.02
N LEU A 239 -12.65 -11.71 -54.29
CA LEU A 239 -13.34 -13.00 -54.45
C LEU A 239 -14.86 -12.90 -54.25
N GLN A 240 -15.30 -12.10 -53.26
CA GLN A 240 -16.73 -11.84 -53.06
C GLN A 240 -17.34 -11.05 -54.23
N SER A 241 -16.61 -10.08 -54.80
CA SER A 241 -17.08 -9.32 -55.96
C SER A 241 -17.20 -10.16 -57.24
N GLU A 242 -16.27 -11.11 -57.44
CA GLU A 242 -16.32 -12.10 -58.52
C GLU A 242 -17.54 -13.02 -58.36
N HIS A 243 -17.76 -13.56 -57.16
CA HIS A 243 -18.92 -14.40 -56.85
C HIS A 243 -20.26 -13.66 -57.02
N ILE A 244 -20.35 -12.39 -56.60
CA ILE A 244 -21.53 -11.53 -56.86
C ILE A 244 -21.75 -11.36 -58.38
N THR A 245 -20.68 -11.17 -59.15
CA THR A 245 -20.74 -10.98 -60.61
C THR A 245 -21.20 -12.25 -61.33
N GLU A 246 -20.71 -13.43 -60.91
CA GLU A 246 -21.19 -14.72 -61.41
C GLU A 246 -22.68 -14.93 -61.08
N LEU A 247 -23.10 -14.71 -59.82
CA LEU A 247 -24.51 -14.83 -59.41
C LEU A 247 -25.43 -13.87 -60.18
N THR A 248 -24.99 -12.64 -60.46
CA THR A 248 -25.77 -11.70 -61.30
C THR A 248 -25.84 -12.15 -62.75
N THR A 249 -24.76 -12.71 -63.30
CA THR A 249 -24.74 -13.26 -64.67
C THR A 249 -25.66 -14.49 -64.80
N GLN A 250 -25.71 -15.36 -63.78
CA GLN A 250 -26.66 -16.48 -63.72
C GLN A 250 -28.12 -15.99 -63.63
N LEU A 251 -28.37 -14.94 -62.83
CA LEU A 251 -29.70 -14.33 -62.70
C LEU A 251 -30.16 -13.62 -64.00
N GLU A 252 -29.25 -13.07 -64.80
CA GLU A 252 -29.57 -12.50 -66.10
C GLU A 252 -29.87 -13.59 -67.14
N ARG A 253 -29.13 -14.72 -67.11
CA ARG A 253 -29.38 -15.88 -67.99
C ARG A 253 -30.75 -16.53 -67.77
N THR A 254 -31.33 -16.47 -66.58
CA THR A 254 -32.67 -17.03 -66.31
C THR A 254 -33.84 -16.13 -66.74
N LYS A 255 -33.61 -14.98 -67.38
CA LYS A 255 -34.64 -13.93 -67.60
C LYS A 255 -35.08 -13.68 -69.06
N LEU A 256 -34.74 -14.54 -70.02
CA LEU A 256 -35.11 -14.37 -71.45
C LEU A 256 -35.42 -15.72 -72.14
N PRO A 257 -36.44 -15.80 -73.02
CA PRO A 257 -37.84 -15.43 -72.76
C PRO A 257 -38.85 -16.51 -73.21
N MET A 258 -40.06 -16.50 -72.66
CA MET A 258 -41.25 -17.03 -73.36
C MET A 258 -42.21 -15.88 -73.67
N ALA A 259 -42.59 -15.73 -74.94
CA ALA A 259 -43.76 -14.96 -75.37
C ALA A 259 -45.01 -15.87 -75.34
N THR A 260 -46.27 -15.42 -75.27
CA THR A 260 -46.88 -14.08 -75.42
C THR A 260 -47.66 -13.68 -74.13
N SER A 261 -48.57 -12.69 -74.00
CA SER A 261 -49.27 -11.79 -74.94
C SER A 261 -49.86 -10.55 -74.22
N SER A 262 -50.29 -9.55 -75.01
CA SER A 262 -51.31 -8.51 -74.74
C SER A 262 -51.11 -7.42 -73.64
N SER A 263 -51.37 -6.18 -74.08
CA SER A 263 -51.76 -4.96 -73.34
C SER A 263 -50.82 -4.30 -72.32
N SER A 264 -50.03 -3.35 -72.84
CA SER A 264 -49.72 -2.01 -72.31
C SER A 264 -50.83 -1.36 -71.43
N PRO A 265 -50.51 -0.46 -70.46
CA PRO A 265 -49.79 0.79 -70.78
C PRO A 265 -48.76 1.38 -69.79
N THR A 266 -47.74 2.00 -70.40
CA THR A 266 -47.01 3.23 -69.99
C THR A 266 -46.43 3.37 -68.57
N VAL A 267 -45.11 3.16 -68.45
CA VAL A 267 -44.24 3.97 -67.57
C VAL A 267 -42.93 4.32 -68.32
N LYS A 268 -42.44 5.56 -68.18
CA LYS A 268 -41.21 6.08 -68.81
C LYS A 268 -39.93 5.55 -68.10
N PRO A 269 -38.75 5.55 -68.74
CA PRO A 269 -37.67 4.62 -68.38
C PRO A 269 -36.87 5.01 -67.13
N ALA A 270 -36.59 4.02 -66.28
CA ALA A 270 -35.65 4.15 -65.16
C ALA A 270 -34.18 3.95 -65.61
N VAL A 271 -33.26 4.66 -64.94
CA VAL A 271 -31.85 4.81 -65.33
C VAL A 271 -31.00 3.56 -65.05
N LYS A 272 -30.06 3.25 -65.95
CA LYS A 272 -29.10 2.13 -65.84
C LYS A 272 -28.19 2.26 -64.60
N PRO A 273 -28.08 1.25 -63.72
CA PRO A 273 -27.20 1.31 -62.55
C PRO A 273 -25.82 0.67 -62.81
N LYS A 274 -24.87 1.41 -63.44
CA LYS A 274 -23.46 0.95 -63.60
C LYS A 274 -22.35 1.97 -63.33
N SER A 275 -22.62 3.10 -62.63
CA SER A 275 -21.58 4.14 -62.36
C SER A 275 -21.47 4.69 -60.93
N PHE A 276 -22.39 4.35 -60.02
CA PHE A 276 -22.52 5.07 -58.73
C PHE A 276 -21.58 4.57 -57.60
N LEU A 277 -21.22 3.28 -57.57
CA LEU A 277 -20.41 2.71 -56.48
C LEU A 277 -18.91 3.00 -56.61
N ARG A 278 -18.40 3.07 -57.84
CA ARG A 278 -16.99 3.38 -58.10
C ARG A 278 -16.65 4.83 -57.74
N THR A 279 -17.51 5.76 -58.18
CA THR A 279 -17.36 7.20 -57.95
C THR A 279 -17.53 7.65 -56.50
N PHE A 280 -18.17 6.84 -55.63
CA PHE A 280 -18.32 7.18 -54.20
C PHE A 280 -17.08 6.82 -53.36
N PHE A 281 -16.40 5.71 -53.69
CA PHE A 281 -15.15 5.32 -53.01
C PHE A 281 -13.95 6.14 -53.48
N GLU A 282 -13.83 6.41 -54.79
CA GLU A 282 -12.77 7.27 -55.34
C GLU A 282 -12.84 8.69 -54.72
N ARG A 283 -14.02 9.33 -54.69
CA ARG A 283 -14.21 10.67 -54.08
C ARG A 283 -13.92 10.78 -52.58
N LYS A 284 -13.94 9.69 -51.81
CA LYS A 284 -13.54 9.71 -50.40
C LYS A 284 -12.02 9.61 -50.22
N ASN A 285 -11.35 8.80 -51.05
CA ASN A 285 -9.89 8.73 -51.05
C ASN A 285 -9.28 10.07 -51.49
N ASP A 286 -9.80 10.69 -52.55
CA ASP A 286 -9.29 11.98 -53.04
C ASP A 286 -9.37 13.07 -51.98
N LYS A 287 -10.48 13.13 -51.22
CA LYS A 287 -10.63 14.08 -50.11
C LYS A 287 -9.69 13.79 -48.93
N GLN A 288 -9.40 12.53 -48.63
CA GLN A 288 -8.42 12.18 -47.58
C GLN A 288 -6.98 12.49 -48.03
N GLN A 289 -6.62 12.22 -49.28
CA GLN A 289 -5.29 12.56 -49.81
C GLN A 289 -5.08 14.07 -49.92
N GLN A 290 -6.09 14.84 -50.34
CA GLN A 290 -6.02 16.31 -50.34
C GLN A 290 -5.90 16.90 -48.92
N GLN A 291 -6.60 16.36 -47.92
CA GLN A 291 -6.41 16.79 -46.52
C GLN A 291 -5.02 16.45 -45.97
N GLN A 292 -4.45 15.30 -46.32
CA GLN A 292 -3.10 14.94 -45.89
C GLN A 292 -2.02 15.76 -46.61
N GLN A 293 -2.19 16.09 -47.89
CA GLN A 293 -1.28 16.98 -48.61
C GLN A 293 -1.33 18.42 -48.06
N GLN A 294 -2.53 18.96 -47.77
CA GLN A 294 -2.64 20.31 -47.18
C GLN A 294 -2.03 20.43 -45.77
N GLN A 295 -1.98 19.33 -45.01
CA GLN A 295 -1.27 19.29 -43.72
C GLN A 295 0.25 19.13 -43.87
N ALA A 296 0.72 18.56 -44.98
CA ALA A 296 2.14 18.41 -45.28
C ALA A 296 2.80 19.65 -45.93
N THR A 297 2.01 20.58 -46.48
CA THR A 297 2.54 21.79 -47.16
C THR A 297 2.67 23.04 -46.27
N ASN A 298 2.32 22.97 -44.99
CA ASN A 298 2.30 24.13 -44.08
C ASN A 298 3.50 24.21 -43.11
N SER A 299 4.60 23.53 -43.42
CA SER A 299 5.82 23.57 -42.60
C SER A 299 7.12 23.32 -43.38
N PHE A 300 7.43 24.11 -44.43
CA PHE A 300 8.82 24.33 -44.89
C PHE A 300 8.92 25.53 -45.84
N GLN A 301 9.44 26.66 -45.37
CA GLN A 301 10.26 27.55 -46.19
C GLN A 301 11.44 28.09 -45.35
N PRO A 302 12.67 28.12 -45.91
CA PRO A 302 13.82 28.76 -45.28
C PRO A 302 13.85 30.25 -45.59
N ALA A 303 14.21 31.09 -44.61
CA ALA A 303 14.48 32.50 -44.81
C ALA A 303 15.93 32.82 -44.43
N SER A 304 16.67 33.37 -45.39
CA SER A 304 18.07 33.79 -45.28
C SER A 304 18.24 35.09 -44.49
N SER A 305 19.42 35.26 -43.91
CA SER A 305 19.88 36.50 -43.26
C SER A 305 19.84 37.72 -44.19
N PRO A 306 19.77 38.94 -43.62
CA PRO A 306 20.96 39.80 -43.72
C PRO A 306 21.36 40.50 -42.42
N THR A 307 22.64 40.84 -42.33
CA THR A 307 23.30 41.66 -41.29
C THR A 307 23.15 43.15 -41.55
N VAL A 308 22.86 43.95 -40.50
CA VAL A 308 23.48 45.28 -40.24
C VAL A 308 23.59 45.47 -38.71
N GLU A 309 24.64 46.15 -38.26
CA GLU A 309 24.98 46.42 -36.86
C GLU A 309 24.06 47.46 -36.18
N GLN A 310 23.93 47.40 -34.84
CA GLN A 310 24.43 48.47 -33.95
C GLN A 310 24.24 48.17 -32.44
N THR A 311 25.38 47.99 -31.76
CA THR A 311 25.77 48.52 -30.42
C THR A 311 24.80 48.52 -29.20
N VAL A 312 25.35 48.01 -28.08
CA VAL A 312 25.35 48.54 -26.67
C VAL A 312 24.95 47.50 -25.59
N GLU A 313 25.99 47.01 -24.91
CA GLU A 313 26.16 46.58 -23.50
C GLU A 313 25.21 45.60 -22.78
N PRO A 314 25.76 44.76 -21.85
CA PRO A 314 25.02 43.70 -21.18
C PRO A 314 24.37 44.15 -19.87
N LYS A 315 23.14 43.71 -19.60
CA LYS A 315 22.57 43.70 -18.24
C LYS A 315 22.23 42.27 -17.79
N THR A 316 22.95 41.87 -16.76
CA THR A 316 22.74 40.65 -15.97
C THR A 316 21.33 40.64 -15.36
N LEU A 317 20.65 39.49 -15.42
CA LEU A 317 19.43 39.25 -14.62
C LEU A 317 19.76 38.39 -13.39
N PRO A 318 19.27 38.75 -12.19
CA PRO A 318 19.63 38.09 -10.94
C PRO A 318 18.69 36.91 -10.58
N ARG A 319 19.25 35.85 -10.00
CA ARG A 319 18.60 35.06 -8.92
C ARG A 319 18.49 35.97 -7.68
N PRO A 320 17.60 35.78 -6.67
CA PRO A 320 17.05 34.52 -6.14
C PRO A 320 15.53 34.71 -5.77
N PRO A 321 14.87 34.07 -4.77
CA PRO A 321 15.33 33.03 -3.84
C PRO A 321 14.45 31.78 -3.65
N ILE A 322 15.17 30.68 -3.42
CA ILE A 322 14.70 29.54 -2.62
C ILE A 322 14.54 30.04 -1.19
N ARG A 323 13.33 29.96 -0.61
CA ARG A 323 13.15 30.11 0.84
C ARG A 323 13.13 28.75 1.50
N ILE A 324 14.08 28.58 2.41
CA ILE A 324 14.14 27.53 3.40
C ILE A 324 12.97 27.74 4.37
N TYR A 325 12.26 26.68 4.72
CA TYR A 325 11.47 26.60 5.94
C TYR A 325 11.94 25.39 6.73
N GLU A 326 12.77 25.67 7.74
CA GLU A 326 12.87 24.81 8.92
C GLU A 326 11.59 25.05 9.73
N GLN A 327 10.84 23.98 10.05
CA GLN A 327 10.02 23.94 11.25
C GLN A 327 10.05 22.52 11.83
N GLU A 328 10.69 22.47 12.99
CA GLU A 328 10.33 21.80 14.24
C GLU A 328 9.34 20.62 14.26
N GLU A 329 9.61 19.72 15.20
CA GLU A 329 8.85 18.50 15.46
C GLU A 329 7.43 18.79 15.96
N ASP A 330 6.44 18.01 15.49
CA ASP A 330 5.55 17.42 16.48
C ASP A 330 5.00 16.04 16.08
N LYS A 331 4.67 15.23 17.08
CA LYS A 331 4.54 13.77 16.97
C LYS A 331 3.11 13.31 16.73
N GLN A 332 2.87 12.55 15.65
CA GLN A 332 1.85 11.49 15.66
C GLN A 332 2.09 10.36 14.64
N GLN A 333 3.00 9.46 15.04
CA GLN A 333 2.99 7.99 14.83
C GLN A 333 2.28 7.41 13.59
N GLN A 334 3.08 7.01 12.57
CA GLN A 334 2.70 5.92 11.65
C GLN A 334 3.54 4.67 11.93
N GLN A 335 2.85 3.53 12.13
CA GLN A 335 3.45 2.20 12.25
C GLN A 335 3.82 1.64 10.84
N PRO A 336 4.89 0.84 10.68
CA PRO A 336 5.32 0.34 9.39
C PRO A 336 4.58 -0.93 8.97
N THR A 337 4.63 -1.18 7.66
CA THR A 337 3.87 -2.22 6.96
C THR A 337 4.28 -3.66 7.33
N LYS A 338 3.27 -4.50 7.47
CA LYS A 338 3.33 -5.98 7.50
C LYS A 338 2.30 -6.51 6.48
N PRO A 339 2.37 -7.78 6.03
CA PRO A 339 1.77 -8.20 4.75
C PRO A 339 0.31 -7.80 4.67
N ILE A 340 -0.06 -7.14 3.57
CA ILE A 340 -1.36 -6.48 3.39
C ILE A 340 -2.47 -7.54 3.34
N ARG A 341 -2.96 -7.90 4.52
CA ARG A 341 -4.34 -8.35 4.71
C ARG A 341 -5.24 -7.16 4.33
N PRO A 342 -6.41 -7.37 3.72
CA PRO A 342 -7.41 -6.32 3.59
C PRO A 342 -7.94 -5.98 4.98
N ALA A 343 -7.27 -5.03 5.65
CA ALA A 343 -7.68 -4.43 6.91
C ALA A 343 -8.23 -3.03 6.58
N SER A 344 -9.54 -2.87 6.47
CA SER A 344 -10.43 -2.68 7.62
C SER A 344 -10.20 -1.36 8.37
N ALA A 345 -9.82 -0.30 7.67
CA ALA A 345 -10.14 1.06 8.10
C ALA A 345 -11.66 1.24 8.05
N LYS A 346 -12.36 0.88 9.14
CA LYS A 346 -13.69 1.44 9.39
C LYS A 346 -13.51 2.95 9.54
N TRP A 347 -14.28 3.74 8.81
CA TRP A 347 -14.42 5.15 9.15
C TRP A 347 -15.14 5.21 10.51
N ASP A 348 -14.55 5.98 11.43
CA ASP A 348 -14.85 6.00 12.86
C ASP A 348 -15.98 6.97 13.22
N GLY A 349 -16.69 7.48 12.20
CA GLY A 349 -17.75 8.46 12.37
C GLY A 349 -17.24 9.85 12.81
N GLN A 350 -15.92 10.10 12.75
CA GLN A 350 -15.42 11.45 13.03
C GLN A 350 -16.04 12.46 12.08
N LYS A 351 -16.43 13.61 12.68
CA LYS A 351 -17.16 14.68 12.02
C LYS A 351 -16.55 14.99 10.65
N ILE A 352 -17.43 15.05 9.64
CA ILE A 352 -17.12 15.59 8.31
C ILE A 352 -16.38 16.91 8.53
N HIS A 353 -15.13 17.00 8.06
CA HIS A 353 -14.32 18.20 8.19
C HIS A 353 -15.12 19.42 7.73
N GLU A 354 -15.19 20.46 8.56
CA GLU A 354 -15.78 21.75 8.22
C GLU A 354 -14.92 22.39 7.12
N LEU A 355 -15.32 22.18 5.86
CA LEU A 355 -14.53 22.58 4.71
C LEU A 355 -14.88 24.02 4.34
N VAL A 356 -14.09 24.97 4.81
CA VAL A 356 -14.31 26.39 4.53
C VAL A 356 -13.86 26.71 3.10
N PHE A 357 -14.77 27.25 2.29
CA PHE A 357 -14.53 27.77 0.95
C PHE A 357 -15.04 29.20 0.86
N GLN A 358 -14.18 30.17 0.55
CA GLN A 358 -14.53 31.60 0.49
C GLN A 358 -15.22 32.16 1.77
N GLY A 359 -15.01 31.52 2.93
CA GLY A 359 -15.65 31.87 4.20
C GLY A 359 -16.97 31.13 4.49
N GLU A 360 -17.50 30.34 3.55
CA GLU A 360 -18.64 29.46 3.76
C GLU A 360 -18.17 28.06 4.19
N THR A 361 -18.73 27.51 5.27
CA THR A 361 -18.51 26.10 5.65
C THR A 361 -19.33 25.18 4.73
N LEU A 362 -18.67 24.52 3.79
CA LEU A 362 -19.28 23.50 2.93
C LEU A 362 -19.32 22.15 3.65
N THR A 363 -20.48 21.51 3.62
CA THR A 363 -20.64 20.13 4.08
C THR A 363 -20.40 19.12 2.95
N PHE A 364 -20.37 17.83 3.30
CA PHE A 364 -20.44 16.74 2.33
C PHE A 364 -21.58 16.94 1.32
N VAL A 365 -22.77 17.34 1.81
CA VAL A 365 -23.98 17.45 1.01
C VAL A 365 -23.85 18.56 -0.02
N ASP A 366 -23.19 19.68 0.32
CA ASP A 366 -22.99 20.81 -0.57
C ASP A 366 -22.00 20.49 -1.69
N VAL A 367 -20.88 19.85 -1.35
CA VAL A 367 -19.89 19.39 -2.34
C VAL A 367 -20.52 18.35 -3.27
N TRP A 368 -21.29 17.40 -2.73
CA TRP A 368 -22.01 16.41 -3.54
C TRP A 368 -23.10 17.05 -4.41
N LYS A 369 -23.80 18.08 -3.92
CA LYS A 369 -24.78 18.86 -4.70
C LYS A 369 -24.12 19.58 -5.87
N ILE A 370 -22.98 20.25 -5.65
CA ILE A 370 -22.18 20.90 -6.70
C ILE A 370 -21.81 19.91 -7.81
N LEU A 371 -21.33 18.72 -7.45
CA LEU A 371 -21.02 17.65 -8.40
C LEU A 371 -22.27 17.13 -9.14
N LYS A 372 -23.37 16.88 -8.43
CA LYS A 372 -24.63 16.42 -9.05
C LYS A 372 -25.22 17.42 -10.02
N GLU A 373 -25.09 18.72 -9.74
CA GLU A 373 -25.46 19.85 -10.61
C GLU A 373 -24.44 20.11 -11.74
N LYS A 374 -23.39 19.27 -11.86
CA LYS A 374 -22.31 19.36 -12.86
C LYS A 374 -21.55 20.69 -12.82
N LYS A 375 -21.49 21.34 -11.66
CA LYS A 375 -20.77 22.61 -11.43
C LYS A 375 -19.26 22.36 -11.25
N PHE A 376 -18.68 21.63 -12.21
CA PHE A 376 -17.30 21.13 -12.21
C PHE A 376 -16.26 22.25 -12.07
N LYS A 377 -16.50 23.43 -12.65
CA LYS A 377 -15.64 24.60 -12.42
C LYS A 377 -15.56 25.00 -10.93
N LYS A 378 -16.70 25.10 -10.23
CA LYS A 378 -16.74 25.40 -8.78
C LYS A 378 -16.09 24.27 -7.98
N PHE A 379 -16.26 23.01 -8.40
CA PHE A 379 -15.56 21.89 -7.76
C PHE A 379 -14.03 21.97 -7.93
N GLY A 380 -13.53 22.36 -9.11
CA GLY A 380 -12.11 22.60 -9.35
C GLY A 380 -11.54 23.75 -8.50
N GLU A 381 -12.29 24.84 -8.33
CA GLU A 381 -11.92 25.94 -7.41
C GLU A 381 -11.85 25.46 -5.95
N ILE A 382 -12.79 24.62 -5.51
CA ILE A 382 -12.78 23.99 -4.18
C ILE A 382 -11.57 23.05 -4.02
N PHE A 383 -11.26 22.24 -5.05
CA PHE A 383 -10.11 21.33 -5.05
C PHE A 383 -8.77 22.09 -4.97
N GLN A 384 -8.63 23.22 -5.66
CA GLN A 384 -7.41 24.05 -5.60
C GLN A 384 -7.14 24.57 -4.17
N GLN A 385 -8.19 24.88 -3.40
CA GLN A 385 -8.05 25.29 -2.00
C GLN A 385 -7.85 24.09 -1.06
N ASN A 386 -8.42 22.92 -1.40
CA ASN A 386 -8.38 21.71 -0.59
C ASN A 386 -8.00 20.46 -1.42
N PRO A 387 -6.72 20.25 -1.80
CA PRO A 387 -6.34 19.20 -2.75
C PRO A 387 -6.65 17.76 -2.30
N ASN A 388 -6.80 17.53 -1.00
CA ASN A 388 -7.15 16.21 -0.45
C ASN A 388 -8.66 15.94 -0.40
N ILE A 389 -9.53 16.90 -0.80
CA ILE A 389 -11.00 16.79 -0.64
C ILE A 389 -11.58 15.51 -1.24
N VAL A 390 -11.11 15.08 -2.41
CA VAL A 390 -11.57 13.86 -3.09
C VAL A 390 -11.33 12.59 -2.26
N ASN A 391 -10.28 12.60 -1.43
CA ASN A 391 -9.83 11.45 -0.65
C ASN A 391 -10.15 11.56 0.85
N SER A 392 -10.39 12.76 1.39
CA SER A 392 -10.79 12.95 2.80
C SER A 392 -12.30 12.95 3.01
N LEU A 393 -13.08 13.42 2.02
CA LEU A 393 -14.51 13.63 2.18
C LEU A 393 -15.29 12.29 2.17
N ARG A 394 -16.22 12.13 3.13
CA ARG A 394 -16.99 10.89 3.37
C ARG A 394 -18.48 11.17 3.58
N ASP A 395 -19.35 10.31 3.06
CA ASP A 395 -20.77 10.37 3.41
C ASP A 395 -20.98 10.00 4.89
N GLY A 396 -21.94 10.67 5.55
CA GLY A 396 -22.21 10.49 6.97
C GLY A 396 -22.91 9.17 7.33
N TYR A 397 -23.18 8.31 6.35
CA TYR A 397 -24.02 7.12 6.49
C TYR A 397 -23.20 5.82 6.45
N ASP A 398 -22.46 5.60 5.37
CA ASP A 398 -21.66 4.40 5.15
C ASP A 398 -20.16 4.71 5.00
N GLY A 399 -19.71 5.95 5.15
CA GLY A 399 -18.33 6.33 4.88
C GLY A 399 -17.95 6.21 3.40
N LYS A 400 -18.87 6.49 2.47
CA LYS A 400 -18.59 6.42 1.02
C LYS A 400 -17.72 7.60 0.57
N THR A 401 -16.78 7.35 -0.35
CA THR A 401 -16.07 8.41 -1.08
C THR A 401 -16.96 9.01 -2.19
N LEU A 402 -16.56 10.15 -2.76
CA LEU A 402 -17.25 10.77 -3.89
C LEU A 402 -17.34 9.82 -5.10
N LEU A 403 -16.28 9.05 -5.41
CA LEU A 403 -16.30 8.03 -6.46
C LEU A 403 -17.30 6.90 -6.18
N MET A 404 -17.36 6.40 -4.95
CA MET A 404 -18.30 5.33 -4.57
C MET A 404 -19.76 5.80 -4.74
N LEU A 405 -20.04 7.06 -4.39
CA LEU A 405 -21.36 7.66 -4.60
C LEU A 405 -21.69 7.92 -6.07
N ALA A 406 -20.70 8.31 -6.88
CA ALA A 406 -20.90 8.43 -8.33
C ALA A 406 -21.26 7.08 -8.98
N VAL A 407 -20.71 5.96 -8.51
CA VAL A 407 -21.14 4.61 -8.94
C VAL A 407 -22.51 4.23 -8.38
N TYR A 408 -22.79 4.56 -7.10
CA TYR A 408 -24.05 4.24 -6.43
C TYR A 408 -25.26 4.94 -7.07
N GLU A 409 -25.12 6.21 -7.46
CA GLU A 409 -26.17 7.00 -8.14
C GLU A 409 -26.11 6.89 -9.69
N ASP A 410 -25.29 6.00 -10.25
CA ASP A 410 -24.97 5.85 -11.69
C ASP A 410 -24.62 7.16 -12.43
N ARG A 411 -23.86 8.03 -11.75
CA ARG A 411 -23.38 9.33 -12.23
C ARG A 411 -22.02 9.21 -12.90
N PHE A 412 -21.98 8.51 -14.04
CA PHE A 412 -20.73 8.28 -14.78
C PHE A 412 -20.03 9.59 -15.23
N ASP A 413 -20.80 10.63 -15.52
CA ASP A 413 -20.28 11.96 -15.86
C ASP A 413 -19.50 12.59 -14.68
N VAL A 414 -20.05 12.49 -13.47
CA VAL A 414 -19.39 12.91 -12.23
C VAL A 414 -18.18 12.02 -11.94
N PHE A 415 -18.29 10.71 -12.17
CA PHE A 415 -17.20 9.75 -11.99
C PHE A 415 -16.00 10.05 -12.88
N VAL A 416 -16.23 10.33 -14.18
CA VAL A 416 -15.15 10.73 -15.12
C VAL A 416 -14.47 12.02 -14.66
N HIS A 417 -15.23 13.05 -14.28
CA HIS A 417 -14.64 14.30 -13.78
C HIS A 417 -13.85 14.10 -12.47
N LEU A 418 -14.34 13.28 -11.55
CA LEU A 418 -13.59 12.96 -10.32
C LEU A 418 -12.26 12.26 -10.61
N MET A 419 -12.19 11.42 -11.66
CA MET A 419 -10.95 10.77 -12.10
C MET A 419 -9.90 11.71 -12.68
N GLU A 420 -10.23 12.97 -12.96
CA GLU A 420 -9.26 14.01 -13.37
C GLU A 420 -8.36 14.47 -12.20
N TYR A 421 -8.72 14.12 -10.95
CA TYR A 421 -8.01 14.49 -9.73
C TYR A 421 -7.29 13.28 -9.10
N PRO A 422 -6.19 13.45 -8.35
CA PRO A 422 -5.46 12.34 -7.72
C PRO A 422 -6.31 11.54 -6.72
N GLN A 423 -6.69 10.31 -7.09
CA GLN A 423 -7.53 9.43 -6.28
C GLN A 423 -6.71 8.46 -5.42
N ASP A 424 -7.11 8.27 -4.16
CA ASP A 424 -6.71 7.13 -3.35
C ASP A 424 -7.75 6.01 -3.47
N PHE A 425 -7.41 5.02 -4.29
CA PHE A 425 -8.28 3.86 -4.49
C PHE A 425 -8.23 2.84 -3.35
N SER A 426 -7.28 2.94 -2.42
CA SER A 426 -7.19 2.01 -1.28
C SER A 426 -8.35 2.19 -0.28
N LEU A 427 -9.05 3.32 -0.37
CA LEU A 427 -10.17 3.69 0.47
C LEU A 427 -11.35 2.70 0.37
N VAL A 428 -11.93 2.40 1.53
CA VAL A 428 -13.11 1.56 1.70
C VAL A 428 -14.16 2.27 2.55
N ASN A 429 -15.42 1.86 2.38
CA ASN A 429 -16.53 2.32 3.21
C ASN A 429 -16.58 1.57 4.58
N ASN A 430 -17.53 1.91 5.45
CA ASN A 430 -17.77 1.30 6.77
C ASN A 430 -17.90 -0.23 6.76
N ASN A 431 -18.35 -0.79 5.64
CA ASN A 431 -18.52 -2.22 5.41
C ASN A 431 -17.30 -2.87 4.71
N GLY A 432 -16.20 -2.14 4.53
CA GLY A 432 -15.00 -2.61 3.84
C GLY A 432 -15.14 -2.69 2.31
N TRP A 433 -16.14 -2.03 1.72
CA TRP A 433 -16.32 -2.01 0.27
C TRP A 433 -15.36 -1.02 -0.37
N ASN A 434 -14.50 -1.51 -1.25
CA ASN A 434 -13.78 -0.65 -2.21
C ASN A 434 -14.70 -0.25 -3.38
N VAL A 435 -14.25 0.67 -4.23
CA VAL A 435 -15.04 1.17 -5.38
C VAL A 435 -15.50 0.05 -6.33
N LEU A 436 -14.73 -1.04 -6.51
CA LEU A 436 -15.16 -2.15 -7.36
C LEU A 436 -16.33 -2.95 -6.80
N HIS A 437 -16.55 -2.99 -5.48
CA HIS A 437 -17.78 -3.58 -4.91
C HIS A 437 -19.02 -2.78 -5.33
N PHE A 438 -18.91 -1.44 -5.34
CA PHE A 438 -19.98 -0.57 -5.84
C PHE A 438 -20.21 -0.79 -7.34
N VAL A 439 -19.16 -0.97 -8.16
CA VAL A 439 -19.35 -1.30 -9.59
C VAL A 439 -19.99 -2.68 -9.77
N GLY A 440 -19.59 -3.67 -8.96
CA GLY A 440 -20.18 -5.01 -8.95
C GLY A 440 -21.67 -5.04 -8.61
N ARG A 441 -22.17 -4.11 -7.79
CA ARG A 441 -23.60 -4.04 -7.44
C ARG A 441 -24.41 -3.07 -8.31
N TYR A 442 -23.93 -1.84 -8.44
CA TYR A 442 -24.70 -0.73 -9.03
C TYR A 442 -24.26 -0.42 -10.46
N GLY A 443 -22.95 -0.36 -10.69
CA GLY A 443 -22.36 0.08 -11.97
C GLY A 443 -22.47 -0.91 -13.13
N THR A 444 -21.69 -0.60 -14.17
CA THR A 444 -21.55 -1.34 -15.44
C THR A 444 -20.08 -1.46 -15.79
N ALA A 445 -19.73 -2.29 -16.78
CA ALA A 445 -18.35 -2.46 -17.24
C ALA A 445 -17.67 -1.14 -17.65
N ARG A 446 -18.41 -0.11 -18.08
CA ARG A 446 -17.85 1.20 -18.47
C ARG A 446 -17.12 1.91 -17.31
N TYR A 447 -17.51 1.69 -16.06
CA TYR A 447 -16.76 2.22 -14.91
C TYR A 447 -15.41 1.53 -14.75
N LEU A 448 -15.32 0.24 -15.10
CA LEU A 448 -14.09 -0.56 -14.97
C LEU A 448 -13.02 -0.13 -15.98
N GLU A 449 -13.45 0.36 -17.15
CA GLU A 449 -12.58 0.86 -18.23
C GLU A 449 -11.82 2.15 -17.85
N MET A 450 -12.27 2.87 -16.82
CA MET A 450 -11.63 4.10 -16.33
C MET A 450 -10.41 3.86 -15.44
N PHE A 451 -10.15 2.61 -15.01
CA PHE A 451 -9.04 2.28 -14.11
C PHE A 451 -7.87 1.65 -14.84
N ASP A 452 -6.65 1.99 -14.42
CA ASP A 452 -5.44 1.32 -14.90
C ASP A 452 -5.29 -0.12 -14.35
N GLN A 453 -4.40 -0.91 -14.97
CA GLN A 453 -4.22 -2.32 -14.63
C GLN A 453 -3.65 -2.56 -13.21
N GLN A 454 -2.82 -1.66 -12.69
CA GLN A 454 -2.24 -1.78 -11.35
C GLN A 454 -3.31 -1.51 -10.29
N THR A 455 -4.08 -0.44 -10.46
CA THR A 455 -5.25 -0.11 -9.62
C THR A 455 -6.25 -1.27 -9.62
N ILE A 456 -6.59 -1.82 -10.78
CA ILE A 456 -7.48 -2.99 -10.86
C ILE A 456 -6.90 -4.18 -10.09
N LYS A 457 -5.62 -4.53 -10.30
CA LYS A 457 -4.96 -5.65 -9.60
C LYS A 457 -4.98 -5.49 -8.08
N MET A 458 -4.88 -4.26 -7.57
CA MET A 458 -4.99 -3.95 -6.14
C MET A 458 -6.40 -4.21 -5.58
N LEU A 459 -7.45 -3.89 -6.35
CA LEU A 459 -8.83 -3.85 -5.87
C LEU A 459 -9.65 -5.12 -6.13
N ILE A 460 -9.33 -5.84 -7.21
CA ILE A 460 -10.18 -6.86 -7.84
C ILE A 460 -10.55 -8.03 -6.92
N ASN A 461 -9.65 -8.37 -5.99
CA ASN A 461 -9.83 -9.43 -4.99
C ASN A 461 -9.95 -8.88 -3.55
N GLY A 462 -10.16 -7.57 -3.40
CA GLY A 462 -10.42 -6.95 -2.09
C GLY A 462 -11.65 -7.57 -1.43
N ARG A 463 -11.61 -7.73 -0.10
CA ARG A 463 -12.67 -8.37 0.68
C ARG A 463 -13.32 -7.40 1.65
N ASN A 464 -14.65 -7.39 1.64
CA ASN A 464 -15.47 -6.63 2.59
C ASN A 464 -15.57 -7.33 3.97
N ILE A 465 -16.33 -6.77 4.92
CA ILE A 465 -16.54 -7.37 6.25
C ILE A 465 -17.23 -8.74 6.24
N TYR A 466 -17.77 -9.19 5.11
CA TYR A 466 -18.41 -10.49 4.89
C TYR A 466 -17.52 -11.47 4.10
N ASN A 467 -16.23 -11.14 3.88
CA ASN A 467 -15.28 -11.85 3.02
C ASN A 467 -15.68 -11.94 1.53
N GLU A 468 -16.73 -11.23 1.13
CA GLU A 468 -17.16 -11.12 -0.26
C GLU A 468 -16.22 -10.20 -1.03
N THR A 469 -16.12 -10.41 -2.34
CA THR A 469 -15.30 -9.64 -3.27
C THR A 469 -16.19 -8.90 -4.27
N PRO A 470 -15.66 -7.95 -5.09
CA PRO A 470 -16.43 -7.31 -6.17
C PRO A 470 -17.15 -8.31 -7.08
N LEU A 471 -16.54 -9.47 -7.32
CA LEU A 471 -17.08 -10.55 -8.14
C LEU A 471 -18.28 -11.27 -7.48
N HIS A 472 -18.34 -11.35 -6.15
CA HIS A 472 -19.53 -11.86 -5.45
C HIS A 472 -20.73 -10.95 -5.70
N TYR A 473 -20.54 -9.63 -5.59
CA TYR A 473 -21.60 -8.65 -5.86
C TYR A 473 -22.05 -8.71 -7.32
N ALA A 474 -21.10 -8.73 -8.26
CA ALA A 474 -21.42 -8.88 -9.69
C ALA A 474 -22.24 -10.15 -9.98
N ALA A 475 -21.89 -11.28 -9.37
CA ALA A 475 -22.61 -12.54 -9.50
C ALA A 475 -24.00 -12.52 -8.83
N HIS A 476 -24.12 -11.90 -7.64
CA HIS A 476 -25.39 -11.76 -6.91
C HIS A 476 -26.40 -10.92 -7.69
N TYR A 477 -25.95 -9.81 -8.28
CA TYR A 477 -26.78 -8.88 -9.05
C TYR A 477 -26.83 -9.22 -10.55
N ASN A 478 -26.32 -10.38 -10.97
CA ASN A 478 -26.30 -10.89 -12.35
C ASN A 478 -25.75 -9.87 -13.38
N LYS A 479 -24.73 -9.10 -12.99
CA LYS A 479 -24.03 -8.11 -13.82
C LYS A 479 -23.08 -8.78 -14.80
N HIS A 480 -23.63 -9.49 -15.80
CA HIS A 480 -22.88 -10.36 -16.71
C HIS A 480 -21.70 -9.68 -17.43
N ASP A 481 -21.81 -8.39 -17.75
CA ASP A 481 -20.75 -7.56 -18.32
C ASP A 481 -19.58 -7.37 -17.34
N VAL A 482 -19.89 -6.97 -16.10
CA VAL A 482 -18.93 -6.80 -15.01
C VAL A 482 -18.27 -8.14 -14.64
N ILE A 483 -19.03 -9.23 -14.56
CA ILE A 483 -18.50 -10.58 -14.27
C ILE A 483 -17.44 -10.97 -15.30
N ARG A 484 -17.76 -10.90 -16.61
CA ARG A 484 -16.83 -11.24 -17.69
C ARG A 484 -15.59 -10.37 -17.65
N TRP A 485 -15.75 -9.06 -17.42
CA TRP A 485 -14.65 -8.11 -17.35
C TRP A 485 -13.71 -8.41 -16.16
N LEU A 486 -14.27 -8.63 -14.97
CA LEU A 486 -13.50 -8.97 -13.76
C LEU A 486 -12.74 -10.30 -13.93
N LEU A 487 -13.39 -11.34 -14.45
CA LEU A 487 -12.73 -12.61 -14.75
C LEU A 487 -11.57 -12.44 -15.75
N ALA A 488 -11.79 -11.69 -16.84
CA ALA A 488 -10.76 -11.36 -17.84
C ALA A 488 -9.59 -10.51 -17.29
N LYS A 489 -9.73 -9.89 -16.12
CA LYS A 489 -8.65 -9.18 -15.40
C LYS A 489 -8.05 -9.98 -14.24
N GLY A 490 -8.38 -11.26 -14.10
CA GLY A 490 -7.80 -12.15 -13.08
C GLY A 490 -8.48 -12.07 -11.70
N ALA A 491 -9.78 -11.76 -11.66
CA ALA A 491 -10.56 -11.92 -10.45
C ALA A 491 -10.61 -13.40 -10.03
N ASN A 492 -10.28 -13.69 -8.77
CA ASN A 492 -10.23 -15.06 -8.27
C ASN A 492 -11.64 -15.54 -7.88
N HIS A 493 -12.24 -16.34 -8.77
CA HIS A 493 -13.56 -16.95 -8.58
C HIS A 493 -13.61 -18.10 -7.56
N GLU A 494 -12.48 -18.53 -6.99
CA GLU A 494 -12.43 -19.56 -5.94
C GLU A 494 -12.41 -18.96 -4.52
N LEU A 495 -12.35 -17.63 -4.39
CA LEU A 495 -12.47 -16.97 -3.08
C LEU A 495 -13.88 -17.14 -2.52
N LYS A 496 -13.96 -17.67 -1.30
CA LYS A 496 -15.22 -17.85 -0.57
C LYS A 496 -15.58 -16.66 0.32
N ASN A 497 -16.86 -16.37 0.48
CA ASN A 497 -17.40 -15.45 1.48
C ASN A 497 -17.47 -16.11 2.89
N LYS A 498 -18.05 -15.43 3.88
CA LYS A 498 -18.25 -15.97 5.24
C LYS A 498 -19.12 -17.23 5.30
N ASP A 499 -20.08 -17.38 4.38
CA ASP A 499 -20.97 -18.55 4.30
C ASP A 499 -20.32 -19.74 3.57
N GLY A 500 -19.04 -19.62 3.20
CA GLY A 500 -18.29 -20.67 2.49
C GLY A 500 -18.63 -20.78 1.00
N GLN A 501 -19.40 -19.84 0.45
CA GLN A 501 -19.84 -19.79 -0.95
C GLN A 501 -18.84 -19.03 -1.81
N ARG A 502 -18.51 -19.57 -2.99
CA ARG A 502 -17.86 -18.85 -4.11
C ARG A 502 -18.85 -17.87 -4.75
N PRO A 503 -18.38 -16.91 -5.58
CA PRO A 503 -19.26 -15.96 -6.26
C PRO A 503 -20.43 -16.60 -7.00
N ASP A 504 -20.21 -17.75 -7.66
CA ASP A 504 -21.20 -18.48 -8.46
C ASP A 504 -22.12 -19.42 -7.68
N GLU A 505 -21.83 -19.65 -6.39
CA GLU A 505 -22.58 -20.56 -5.52
C GLU A 505 -23.70 -19.88 -4.74
N GLN A 506 -23.75 -18.54 -4.77
CA GLN A 506 -24.79 -17.77 -4.09
C GLN A 506 -26.18 -18.12 -4.63
N ARG A 507 -27.16 -18.17 -3.71
CA ARG A 507 -28.56 -18.51 -4.04
C ARG A 507 -29.20 -17.58 -5.07
N ALA A 508 -28.75 -16.33 -5.16
CA ALA A 508 -29.23 -15.31 -6.09
C ALA A 508 -28.66 -15.42 -7.53
N CYS A 509 -27.63 -16.25 -7.77
CA CYS A 509 -26.99 -16.35 -9.07
C CYS A 509 -27.87 -17.10 -10.08
N GLY A 510 -28.24 -16.40 -11.17
CA GLY A 510 -28.99 -16.96 -12.28
C GLY A 510 -28.21 -17.99 -13.10
N GLY A 511 -28.91 -18.72 -13.97
CA GLY A 511 -28.31 -19.77 -14.81
C GLY A 511 -27.17 -19.25 -15.70
N VAL A 512 -27.37 -18.10 -16.35
CA VAL A 512 -26.39 -17.43 -17.22
C VAL A 512 -25.13 -17.02 -16.45
N THR A 513 -25.28 -16.47 -15.25
CA THR A 513 -24.15 -16.20 -14.35
C THR A 513 -23.32 -17.47 -14.12
N LYS A 514 -23.95 -18.58 -13.72
CA LYS A 514 -23.25 -19.85 -13.47
C LYS A 514 -22.58 -20.41 -14.73
N GLU A 515 -23.18 -20.21 -15.90
CA GLU A 515 -22.59 -20.60 -17.19
C GLU A 515 -21.31 -19.79 -17.51
N ILE A 516 -21.31 -18.47 -17.28
CA ILE A 516 -20.11 -17.62 -17.44
C ILE A 516 -18.96 -18.10 -16.53
N PHE A 517 -19.26 -18.53 -15.29
CA PHE A 517 -18.25 -19.10 -14.41
C PHE A 517 -17.76 -20.49 -14.84
N ARG A 518 -18.65 -21.33 -15.41
CA ARG A 518 -18.24 -22.64 -15.96
C ARG A 518 -17.33 -22.49 -17.16
N SER A 519 -17.66 -21.63 -18.12
CA SER A 519 -16.82 -21.43 -19.31
C SER A 519 -15.41 -20.95 -18.96
N PHE A 520 -15.29 -20.11 -17.92
CA PHE A 520 -14.02 -19.64 -17.37
C PHE A 520 -13.24 -20.68 -16.52
N ARG A 521 -13.87 -21.80 -16.12
CA ARG A 521 -13.18 -22.93 -15.47
C ARG A 521 -12.72 -23.99 -16.49
N SER A 522 -13.26 -23.97 -17.70
CA SER A 522 -12.89 -24.86 -18.81
C SER A 522 -11.85 -24.27 -19.78
N SER A 523 -11.41 -23.04 -19.55
CA SER A 523 -10.44 -22.26 -20.35
C SER A 523 -9.16 -21.99 -19.57
#